data_AF-A0A6J6RPT9-F1
#
_entry.id   AF-A0A6J6RPT9-F1
#
_cell.length_a   1.000
_cell.length_b   1.000
_cell.length_c   1.000
_cell.angle_alpha   90.00
_cell.angle_beta   90.00
_cell.angle_gamma   90.00
#
_symmetry.space_group_name_H-M   'P 1'
#
loop_
_entity.id
_entity.type
_entity.pdbx_description
1 polymer ?
#
loop_
_entity_poly.entity_id
_entity_poly.type
_entity_poly.pdbx_seq_one_letter_code
_entity_poly.pdbx_strand_id
1 'polypeptide(L)'
;MQRLSSPAAALAVRGHLTIHSAPSALRQHIDWAIQELLGATIACHWTPQPLKAGTFTCTLTWRDRTGVAAQLASSLRSWHYITFEVHEDTNSGGVLFRFTPELGIHRAVTDLSGAVIITEDQLENVLRNNHDEESIRAGVALIIGNNWEYELERFRGVNHQEISTLRAI
;
A
#
# COMPACT_ATOMS: atom_id res chain seq x y z
N MET A 1 28.03 23.12 -1.92
CA MET A 1 27.11 22.79 -0.81
C MET A 1 27.27 21.34 -0.47
N GLN A 2 27.96 21.08 0.63
CA GLN A 2 28.37 19.75 1.09
C GLN A 2 27.15 19.06 1.71
N ARG A 3 26.73 17.90 1.18
CA ARG A 3 25.71 17.07 1.83
C ARG A 3 26.28 16.64 3.18
N LEU A 4 25.71 17.17 4.26
CA LEU A 4 25.93 16.68 5.61
C LEU A 4 25.49 15.21 5.64
N SER A 5 26.44 14.31 5.86
CA SER A 5 26.19 12.92 6.23
C SER A 5 25.43 12.90 7.55
N SER A 6 24.13 12.57 7.50
CA SER A 6 23.27 12.48 8.68
C SER A 6 23.57 11.20 9.47
N PRO A 7 23.45 11.22 10.81
CA PRO A 7 24.05 10.26 11.72
C PRO A 7 23.22 8.99 11.88
N ALA A 8 23.91 7.90 12.24
CA ALA A 8 23.45 6.51 12.35
C ALA A 8 22.99 5.91 11.00
N ALA A 9 23.47 4.71 10.70
CA ALA A 9 22.80 3.86 9.72
C ALA A 9 21.36 3.67 10.22
N ALA A 10 20.43 4.52 9.78
CA ALA A 10 19.02 4.25 9.94
C ALA A 10 18.83 2.84 9.39
N LEU A 11 18.40 1.91 10.26
CA LEU A 11 18.21 0.52 9.88
C LEU A 11 17.37 0.51 8.61
N ALA A 12 18.00 0.13 7.50
CA ALA A 12 17.32 0.12 6.23
C ALA A 12 16.16 -0.88 6.34
N VAL A 13 14.94 -0.38 6.22
CA VAL A 13 13.72 -1.17 6.26
C VAL A 13 13.43 -1.68 4.87
N ARG A 14 12.75 -2.82 4.77
CA ARG A 14 12.27 -3.33 3.48
C ARG A 14 10.90 -2.75 3.24
N GLY A 15 10.64 -2.35 2.00
CA GLY A 15 9.29 -1.97 1.62
C GLY A 15 8.85 -2.65 0.33
N HIS A 16 7.54 -2.75 0.19
CA HIS A 16 6.87 -3.31 -0.96
C HIS A 16 5.72 -2.38 -1.37
N LEU A 17 5.62 -2.08 -2.66
CA LEU A 17 4.52 -1.31 -3.24
C LEU A 17 3.94 -2.15 -4.37
N THR A 18 2.63 -2.34 -4.31
CA THR A 18 1.83 -2.89 -5.40
C THR A 18 0.86 -1.83 -5.87
N ILE A 19 0.96 -1.45 -7.12
CA ILE A 19 -0.08 -0.68 -7.80
C ILE A 19 -0.94 -1.71 -8.52
N HIS A 20 -2.14 -1.96 -8.00
CA HIS A 20 -3.05 -2.95 -8.56
C HIS A 20 -3.71 -2.46 -9.85
N SER A 21 -3.98 -1.16 -9.93
CA SER A 21 -4.60 -0.56 -11.09
C SER A 21 -4.20 0.90 -11.21
N ALA A 22 -3.65 1.28 -12.35
CA ALA A 22 -3.43 2.66 -12.76
C ALA A 22 -3.76 2.82 -14.26
N PRO A 23 -4.53 3.86 -14.66
CA PRO A 23 -4.72 4.20 -16.06
C PRO A 23 -3.40 4.41 -16.79
N SER A 24 -3.34 4.02 -18.07
CA SER A 24 -2.11 4.15 -18.89
C SER A 24 -1.48 5.55 -18.85
N ALA A 25 -2.30 6.59 -18.82
CA ALA A 25 -1.87 7.99 -18.79
C ALA A 25 -1.13 8.39 -17.49
N LEU A 26 -1.36 7.69 -16.38
CA LEU A 26 -0.73 8.02 -15.09
C LEU A 26 0.61 7.31 -14.86
N ARG A 27 0.94 6.26 -15.64
CA ARG A 27 2.13 5.42 -15.41
C ARG A 27 3.43 6.24 -15.34
N GLN A 28 3.62 7.16 -16.27
CA GLN A 28 4.83 8.00 -16.31
C GLN A 28 4.94 8.96 -15.12
N HIS A 29 3.81 9.51 -14.65
CA HIS A 29 3.80 10.37 -13.48
C HIS A 29 4.06 9.57 -12.19
N ILE A 30 3.52 8.36 -12.12
CA ILE A 30 3.79 7.40 -11.06
C ILE A 30 5.27 7.05 -10.99
N ASP A 31 5.88 6.69 -12.13
CA ASP A 31 7.31 6.40 -12.21
C ASP A 31 8.15 7.56 -11.67
N TRP A 32 7.82 8.80 -12.05
CA TRP A 32 8.52 9.99 -11.58
C TRP A 32 8.40 10.22 -10.07
N ALA A 33 7.21 10.09 -9.48
CA ALA A 33 7.06 10.26 -8.03
C ALA A 33 7.80 9.17 -7.24
N ILE A 34 7.82 7.94 -7.76
CA ILE A 34 8.58 6.83 -7.16
C ILE A 34 10.08 7.13 -7.25
N GLN A 35 10.57 7.60 -8.40
CA GLN A 35 11.97 7.97 -8.61
C GLN A 35 12.41 9.16 -7.77
N GLU A 36 11.52 10.13 -7.52
CA GLU A 36 11.79 11.27 -6.65
C GLU A 36 12.07 10.82 -5.21
N LEU A 37 11.34 9.81 -4.73
CA LEU A 37 11.46 9.30 -3.36
C LEU A 37 12.56 8.24 -3.19
N LEU A 38 12.71 7.33 -4.16
CA LEU A 38 13.58 6.15 -4.07
C LEU A 38 14.82 6.21 -4.97
N GLY A 39 14.93 7.22 -5.84
CA GLY A 39 16.05 7.42 -6.75
C GLY A 39 15.77 7.00 -8.20
N ALA A 40 16.49 7.63 -9.14
CA ALA A 40 16.27 7.52 -10.58
C ALA A 40 16.54 6.13 -11.19
N THR A 41 17.17 5.21 -10.45
CA THR A 41 17.43 3.84 -10.91
C THR A 41 16.24 2.91 -10.73
N ILE A 42 15.19 3.34 -10.02
CA ILE A 42 13.97 2.55 -9.85
C ILE A 42 13.08 2.75 -11.07
N ALA A 43 12.70 1.63 -11.70
CA ALA A 43 11.77 1.60 -12.82
C ALA A 43 10.66 0.59 -12.52
N CYS A 44 9.41 1.00 -12.69
CA CYS A 44 8.27 0.12 -12.56
C CYS A 44 8.10 -0.73 -13.83
N HIS A 45 7.94 -2.03 -13.62
CA HIS A 45 7.61 -2.96 -14.70
C HIS A 45 6.10 -3.08 -14.76
N TRP A 46 5.51 -2.34 -15.70
CA TRP A 46 4.06 -2.28 -15.87
C TRP A 46 3.56 -3.43 -16.73
N THR A 47 2.54 -4.14 -16.26
CA THR A 47 1.79 -5.13 -17.03
C THR A 47 0.32 -4.73 -17.11
N PRO A 48 -0.41 -5.10 -18.19
CA PRO A 48 -1.85 -4.86 -18.26
C PRO A 48 -2.57 -5.50 -17.07
N GLN A 49 -3.59 -4.84 -16.51
CA GLN A 49 -4.41 -5.36 -15.43
C GLN A 49 -5.67 -6.03 -16.01
N PRO A 50 -5.81 -7.38 -15.93
CA PRO A 50 -6.91 -8.06 -16.61
C PRO A 50 -8.31 -7.74 -16.05
N LEU A 51 -8.41 -7.36 -14.77
CA LEU A 51 -9.71 -7.02 -14.16
C LEU A 51 -10.31 -5.71 -14.69
N LYS A 52 -9.47 -4.79 -15.19
CA LYS A 52 -9.90 -3.45 -15.59
C LYS A 52 -9.13 -2.98 -16.82
N ALA A 53 -9.76 -3.11 -17.98
CA ALA A 53 -9.20 -2.72 -19.27
C ALA A 53 -8.69 -1.27 -19.27
N GLY A 54 -7.56 -1.04 -19.95
CA GLY A 54 -6.91 0.28 -20.01
C GLY A 54 -6.12 0.65 -18.74
N THR A 55 -6.09 -0.22 -17.73
CA THR A 55 -5.27 -0.06 -16.53
C THR A 55 -4.13 -1.07 -16.48
N PHE A 56 -3.13 -0.75 -15.67
CA PHE A 56 -1.89 -1.50 -15.54
C PHE A 56 -1.58 -1.73 -14.06
N THR A 57 -0.84 -2.80 -13.80
CA THR A 57 -0.33 -3.16 -12.48
C THR A 57 1.19 -3.12 -12.49
N CYS A 58 1.80 -2.84 -11.35
CA CYS A 58 3.23 -3.00 -11.14
C CYS A 58 3.55 -3.29 -9.68
N THR A 59 4.64 -4.02 -9.44
CA THR A 59 5.17 -4.24 -8.10
C THR A 59 6.60 -3.73 -8.03
N LEU A 60 6.98 -3.21 -6.87
CA LEU A 60 8.36 -2.84 -6.58
C LEU A 60 8.72 -3.15 -5.13
N THR A 61 10.01 -3.31 -4.88
CA THR A 61 10.57 -3.46 -3.55
C THR A 61 11.74 -2.51 -3.38
N TRP A 62 11.97 -2.03 -2.16
CA TRP A 62 13.09 -1.16 -1.85
C TRP A 62 13.70 -1.46 -0.49
N ARG A 63 14.87 -0.88 -0.25
CA ARG A 63 15.50 -0.75 1.07
C ARG A 63 15.96 0.68 1.27
N ASP A 64 15.39 1.36 2.26
CA ASP A 64 15.70 2.77 2.57
C ASP A 64 15.41 3.02 4.07
N ARG A 65 15.51 4.27 4.52
CA ARG A 65 15.07 4.72 5.84
C ARG A 65 13.60 4.43 6.09
N THR A 66 13.23 4.28 7.35
CA THR A 66 11.83 4.17 7.79
C THR A 66 11.02 5.40 7.38
N GLY A 67 9.74 5.19 7.07
CA GLY A 67 8.77 6.23 6.71
C GLY A 67 8.68 6.51 5.21
N VAL A 68 9.33 5.71 4.36
CA VAL A 68 9.23 5.87 2.91
C VAL A 68 7.88 5.38 2.40
N ALA A 69 7.30 4.32 2.99
CA ALA A 69 5.93 3.91 2.65
C ALA A 69 4.90 5.02 2.90
N ALA A 70 5.04 5.77 4.00
CA ALA A 70 4.15 6.90 4.31
C ALA A 70 4.29 8.05 3.29
N GLN A 71 5.52 8.33 2.84
CA GLN A 71 5.79 9.32 1.79
C GLN A 71 5.19 8.87 0.44
N LEU A 72 5.38 7.61 0.07
CA LEU A 72 4.79 7.02 -1.13
C LEU A 72 3.27 7.09 -1.08
N ALA A 73 2.63 6.60 -0.01
CA ALA A 73 1.17 6.65 0.13
C ALA A 73 0.64 8.09 0.04
N SER A 74 1.33 9.05 0.65
CA SER A 74 0.94 10.47 0.62
C SER A 74 1.06 11.09 -0.77
N SER A 75 2.11 10.73 -1.53
CA SER A 75 2.30 11.20 -2.91
C SER A 75 1.27 10.57 -3.84
N LEU A 76 1.11 9.25 -3.77
CA LEU A 76 0.27 8.47 -4.69
C LEU A 76 -1.22 8.77 -4.50
N ARG A 77 -1.71 8.92 -3.25
CA ARG A 77 -3.15 9.18 -2.98
C ARG A 77 -3.70 10.47 -3.61
N SER A 78 -2.83 11.37 -4.09
CA SER A 78 -3.23 12.61 -4.77
C SER A 78 -3.79 12.38 -6.17
N TRP A 79 -3.57 11.20 -6.74
CA TRP A 79 -4.04 10.85 -8.07
C TRP A 79 -5.34 10.05 -8.02
N HIS A 80 -6.38 10.63 -8.61
CA HIS A 80 -7.66 9.96 -8.76
C HIS A 80 -7.52 8.71 -9.63
N TYR A 81 -8.27 7.66 -9.32
CA TYR A 81 -8.38 6.40 -10.09
C TYR A 81 -7.22 5.39 -9.96
N ILE A 82 -6.27 5.59 -9.05
CA ILE A 82 -5.29 4.54 -8.74
C ILE A 82 -5.76 3.66 -7.59
N THR A 83 -5.39 2.39 -7.63
CA THR A 83 -5.56 1.44 -6.53
C THR A 83 -4.19 0.87 -6.19
N PHE A 84 -3.75 1.01 -4.95
CA PHE A 84 -2.44 0.54 -4.52
C PHE A 84 -2.43 0.11 -3.05
N GLU A 85 -1.40 -0.64 -2.72
CA GLU A 85 -0.99 -0.90 -1.35
C GLU A 85 0.51 -0.70 -1.20
N VAL A 86 0.93 -0.21 -0.05
CA VAL A 86 2.33 -0.04 0.28
C VAL A 86 2.59 -0.51 1.70
N HIS A 87 3.59 -1.36 1.85
CA HIS A 87 3.97 -2.00 3.10
C HIS A 87 5.43 -1.72 3.40
N GLU A 88 5.75 -1.47 4.66
CA GLU A 88 7.11 -1.26 5.14
C GLU A 88 7.35 -2.09 6.40
N ASP A 89 8.33 -2.97 6.32
CA ASP A 89 8.71 -3.92 7.35
C ASP A 89 9.90 -3.42 8.16
N THR A 90 9.74 -3.46 9.47
CA THR A 90 10.74 -3.16 10.49
C THR A 90 11.03 -4.40 11.34
N ASN A 91 12.03 -4.32 12.22
CA ASN A 91 12.35 -5.42 13.13
C ASN A 91 11.28 -5.65 14.22
N SER A 92 10.31 -4.74 14.35
CA SER A 92 9.26 -4.78 15.38
C SER A 92 7.85 -4.90 14.81
N GLY A 93 7.71 -5.27 13.53
CA GLY A 93 6.45 -5.27 12.79
C GLY A 93 6.52 -4.34 11.59
N GLY A 94 5.41 -3.74 11.17
CA GLY A 94 5.40 -2.89 9.98
C GLY A 94 4.25 -1.90 9.93
N VAL A 95 4.16 -1.20 8.81
CA VAL A 95 3.04 -0.32 8.49
C VAL A 95 2.53 -0.62 7.09
N LEU A 96 1.23 -0.80 6.99
CA LEU A 96 0.51 -1.06 5.75
C LEU A 96 -0.39 0.13 5.44
N PHE A 97 -0.33 0.58 4.20
CA PHE A 97 -1.25 1.54 3.63
C PHE A 97 -1.97 0.90 2.46
N ARG A 98 -3.28 1.07 2.40
CA ARG A 98 -4.13 0.60 1.30
C ARG A 98 -4.91 1.79 0.78
N PHE A 99 -5.00 1.92 -0.54
CA PHE A 99 -5.76 2.99 -1.16
C PHE A 99 -6.64 2.43 -2.27
N THR A 100 -7.92 2.80 -2.22
CA THR A 100 -8.84 2.63 -3.35
C THR A 100 -9.51 3.96 -3.66
N PRO A 101 -9.93 4.21 -4.91
CA PRO A 101 -10.60 5.45 -5.27
C PRO A 101 -11.90 5.68 -4.48
N GLU A 102 -12.62 4.61 -4.14
CA GLU A 102 -13.93 4.68 -3.47
C GLU A 102 -13.79 4.83 -1.95
N LEU A 103 -12.81 4.16 -1.33
CA LEU A 103 -12.66 4.12 0.13
C LEU A 103 -11.63 5.12 0.65
N GLY A 104 -10.75 5.63 -0.21
CA GLY A 104 -9.62 6.47 0.17
C GLY A 104 -8.49 5.67 0.82
N ILE A 105 -7.73 6.32 1.71
CA ILE A 105 -6.53 5.73 2.35
C ILE A 105 -6.90 5.04 3.67
N HIS A 106 -6.48 3.79 3.83
CA HIS A 106 -6.42 3.08 5.11
C HIS A 106 -4.97 2.91 5.53
N ARG A 107 -4.70 3.07 6.83
CA ARG A 107 -3.39 2.84 7.44
C ARG A 107 -3.57 1.86 8.59
N ALA A 108 -2.75 0.83 8.63
CA ALA A 108 -2.66 -0.13 9.71
C ALA A 108 -1.21 -0.34 10.16
N VAL A 109 -1.02 -0.58 11.45
CA VAL A 109 0.23 -1.15 11.98
C VAL A 109 0.10 -2.66 11.87
N THR A 110 1.17 -3.34 11.50
CA THR A 110 1.20 -4.81 11.39
C THR A 110 2.22 -5.42 12.33
N ASP A 111 1.99 -6.66 12.74
CA ASP A 111 3.01 -7.48 13.38
C ASP A 111 4.04 -7.99 12.36
N LEU A 112 4.95 -8.88 12.80
CA LEU A 112 5.97 -9.50 11.95
C LEU A 112 5.41 -10.49 10.93
N SER A 113 4.16 -10.95 11.10
CA SER A 113 3.46 -11.82 10.16
C SER A 113 2.69 -11.04 9.10
N GLY A 114 2.56 -9.72 9.26
CA GLY A 114 1.72 -8.87 8.43
C GLY A 114 0.28 -8.74 8.93
N ALA A 115 -0.05 -9.33 10.09
CA ALA A 115 -1.38 -9.20 10.69
C ALA A 115 -1.59 -7.79 11.25
N VAL A 116 -2.77 -7.22 11.03
CA VAL A 116 -3.12 -5.88 11.55
C VAL A 116 -3.22 -5.92 13.07
N ILE A 117 -2.51 -4.99 13.71
CA ILE A 117 -2.59 -4.75 15.15
C ILE A 117 -3.58 -3.62 15.41
N ILE A 118 -4.56 -3.89 16.28
CA ILE A 118 -5.52 -2.89 16.77
C ILE A 118 -5.14 -2.52 18.20
N THR A 119 -5.07 -1.21 18.48
CA THR A 119 -4.80 -0.73 19.83
C THR A 119 -6.08 -0.58 20.65
N GLU A 120 -5.94 -0.59 21.98
CA GLU A 120 -7.04 -0.29 22.91
C GLU A 120 -7.71 1.06 22.59
N ASP A 121 -6.92 2.11 22.38
CA ASP A 121 -7.42 3.45 22.03
C ASP A 121 -8.29 3.46 20.76
N GLN A 122 -7.89 2.70 19.72
CA GLN A 122 -8.71 2.57 18.51
C GLN A 122 -10.05 1.89 18.79
N LEU A 123 -10.05 0.84 19.60
CA LEU A 123 -11.27 0.12 19.96
C LEU A 123 -12.17 0.97 20.86
N GLU A 124 -11.61 1.65 21.86
CA GLU A 124 -12.35 2.60 22.70
C GLU A 124 -12.95 3.71 21.87
N ASN A 125 -12.22 4.26 20.89
CA ASN A 125 -12.74 5.28 19.99
C ASN A 125 -13.92 4.74 19.16
N VAL A 126 -13.89 3.50 18.70
CA VAL A 126 -15.04 2.87 18.04
C VAL A 126 -16.23 2.77 19.00
N LEU A 127 -16.05 2.24 20.20
CA LEU A 127 -17.13 2.06 21.18
C LEU A 127 -17.72 3.39 21.68
N ARG A 128 -16.92 4.45 21.74
CA ARG A 128 -17.35 5.79 22.17
C ARG A 128 -18.23 6.48 21.15
N ASN A 129 -17.94 6.30 19.86
CA ASN A 129 -18.60 7.03 18.77
C ASN A 129 -19.75 6.24 18.11
N ASN A 130 -20.00 5.00 18.52
CA ASN A 130 -21.01 4.12 17.95
C ASN A 130 -21.88 3.55 19.09
N HIS A 131 -23.20 3.47 18.88
CA HIS A 131 -24.16 3.21 19.96
C HIS A 131 -25.07 2.00 19.73
N ASP A 132 -24.91 1.32 18.61
CA ASP A 132 -25.65 0.12 18.24
C ASP A 132 -24.70 -0.93 17.66
N GLU A 133 -25.15 -2.18 17.58
CA GLU A 133 -24.31 -3.30 17.14
C GLU A 133 -23.80 -3.12 15.70
N GLU A 134 -24.62 -2.57 14.80
CA GLU A 134 -24.28 -2.41 13.40
C GLU A 134 -23.20 -1.35 13.22
N SER A 135 -23.36 -0.19 13.89
CA SER A 135 -22.36 0.88 13.86
C SER A 135 -21.03 0.47 14.51
N ILE A 136 -21.06 -0.29 15.61
CA ILE A 136 -19.84 -0.86 16.22
C ILE A 136 -19.16 -1.84 15.26
N ARG A 137 -19.91 -2.76 14.64
CA ARG A 137 -19.38 -3.72 13.66
C ARG A 137 -18.74 -3.01 12.48
N ALA A 138 -19.38 -1.96 11.96
CA ALA A 138 -18.84 -1.14 10.88
C ALA A 138 -17.56 -0.40 11.30
N GLY A 139 -17.53 0.17 12.52
CA GLY A 139 -16.35 0.82 13.07
C GLY A 139 -15.17 -0.13 13.25
N VAL A 140 -15.41 -1.35 13.73
CA VAL A 140 -14.39 -2.41 13.84
C VAL A 140 -13.88 -2.82 12.45
N ALA A 141 -14.78 -3.01 11.47
CA ALA A 141 -14.39 -3.33 10.10
C ALA A 141 -13.54 -2.23 9.46
N LEU A 142 -13.82 -0.97 9.78
CA LEU A 142 -13.06 0.20 9.31
C LEU A 142 -11.63 0.22 9.86
N ILE A 143 -11.44 0.03 11.17
CA ILE A 143 -10.09 0.05 11.77
C ILE A 143 -9.24 -1.13 11.29
N ILE A 144 -9.84 -2.31 11.09
CA ILE A 144 -9.16 -3.49 10.53
C ILE A 144 -8.82 -3.26 9.04
N GLY A 145 -9.71 -2.60 8.30
CA GLY A 145 -9.56 -2.35 6.87
C GLY A 145 -10.20 -3.43 5.99
N ASN A 146 -11.23 -4.13 6.47
CA ASN A 146 -11.88 -5.24 5.74
C ASN A 146 -12.41 -4.82 4.36
N ASN A 147 -12.96 -3.60 4.26
CA ASN A 147 -13.48 -3.11 2.98
C ASN A 147 -12.36 -2.95 1.94
N TRP A 148 -11.19 -2.47 2.34
CA TRP A 148 -10.02 -2.40 1.44
C TRP A 148 -9.55 -3.79 1.06
N GLU A 149 -9.46 -4.73 2.01
CA GLU A 149 -9.08 -6.11 1.70
C GLU A 149 -10.01 -6.74 0.68
N TYR A 150 -11.33 -6.60 0.86
CA TYR A 150 -12.32 -7.10 -0.10
C TYR A 150 -12.14 -6.49 -1.50
N GLU A 151 -11.88 -5.17 -1.57
CA GLU A 151 -11.67 -4.51 -2.85
C GLU A 151 -10.39 -4.95 -3.55
N LEU A 152 -9.30 -5.07 -2.79
CA LEU A 152 -7.95 -5.41 -3.29
C LEU A 152 -7.83 -6.88 -3.66
N GLU A 153 -8.53 -7.78 -2.96
CA GLU A 153 -8.49 -9.22 -3.20
C GLU A 153 -8.87 -9.57 -4.66
N ARG A 154 -9.81 -8.82 -5.23
CA ARG A 154 -10.22 -8.96 -6.64
C ARG A 154 -9.04 -8.78 -7.61
N PHE A 155 -8.13 -7.85 -7.31
CA PHE A 155 -6.94 -7.60 -8.13
C PHE A 155 -5.83 -8.62 -7.84
N ARG A 156 -5.66 -9.06 -6.58
CA ARG A 156 -4.65 -10.07 -6.20
C ARG A 156 -4.94 -11.41 -6.85
N GLY A 157 -6.20 -11.87 -6.83
CA GLY A 157 -6.61 -13.17 -7.36
C GLY A 157 -6.30 -13.33 -8.86
N VAL A 158 -6.47 -12.26 -9.64
CA VAL A 158 -6.16 -12.26 -11.08
C VAL A 158 -4.66 -12.40 -11.33
N ASN A 159 -3.83 -11.65 -10.59
CA ASN A 159 -2.38 -11.72 -10.72
C ASN A 159 -1.83 -13.14 -10.39
N HIS A 160 -2.44 -13.86 -9.44
CA HIS A 160 -2.06 -15.24 -9.11
C HIS A 160 -2.35 -16.24 -10.23
N GLN A 161 -3.43 -16.04 -10.98
CA GLN A 161 -3.80 -16.91 -12.10
C GLN A 161 -2.83 -16.75 -13.28
N GLU A 162 -2.36 -15.53 -13.58
CA GLU A 162 -1.35 -15.29 -14.62
C GLU A 162 0.01 -15.94 -14.29
N ILE A 163 0.46 -15.90 -13.04
CA ILE A 163 1.72 -16.57 -12.65
C ILE A 163 1.60 -18.10 -12.80
N SER A 164 0.40 -18.63 -12.56
CA SER A 164 0.13 -20.07 -12.66
C SER A 164 0.10 -20.53 -14.12
N THR A 165 -0.49 -19.75 -15.02
CA THR A 165 -0.53 -20.06 -16.46
C THR A 165 0.84 -19.92 -17.11
N LEU A 166 1.65 -18.92 -16.74
CA LEU A 166 3.03 -18.76 -17.24
C LEU A 166 3.99 -19.88 -16.82
N ARG A 167 3.68 -20.64 -15.76
CA ARG A 167 4.49 -21.78 -15.29
C ARG A 167 4.08 -23.12 -15.91
N ALA A 168 2.97 -23.17 -16.65
CA ALA A 168 2.39 -24.39 -17.19
C ALA A 168 2.68 -24.61 -18.70
N ILE A 169 3.53 -23.78 -19.30
CA ILE A 169 3.93 -23.80 -20.73
C ILE A 169 5.44 -24.04 -20.80
#